data_AF-A0A965S4R4-F1
#
_entry.id   AF-A0A965S4R4-F1
#
_cell.length_a   1.000
_cell.length_b   1.000
_cell.length_c   1.000
_cell.angle_alpha   90.00
_cell.angle_beta   90.00
_cell.angle_gamma   90.00
#
_symmetry.space_group_name_H-M   'P 1'
#
loop_
_entity.id
_entity.type
_entity.pdbx_description
1 polymer ?
#
loop_
_entity_poly.entity_id
_entity_poly.type
_entity_poly.pdbx_seq_one_letter_code
_entity_poly.pdbx_strand_id
1 'polypeptide(L)'
;MNSEISQLILKIKAALDAPAELEILYRDNSKSFERAFLNIWPDYTLHPVAQCWYYRFKPKSAALPKFSKRLWIPALGSALCTQLPWIFGLDESFFFSRNIGLITIPFIWAVYFNLQVNRKPHIITLYLLAALCCISINTMPADASSQSYILSCIHIPLLLWIMGGLGFQNIDLKTRAFSFFRFTSDFILFTGLMGIAGFIFSALCVALFNLIKIPVEIIYFKHMALPAAAIMLCAAAFSVYLPQNSVSGMAQRIAKWFSPAVLLALLIYVPAVIFADKNPFFDRDVLVILNATLIAVLAVVLNLFISLDNMTFFWYNRVLILGLIGLSLLLDAIVLCAVCFRIFEWGLSANKCALLLENTIIFSHLISLGILFISAKRKKIAFENNLRRFIWIYSFCFAIIGLGFRWIF
;
A
#
# COMPACT_ATOMS: atom_id res chain seq x y z
N MET A 1 41.79 24.45 -3.92
CA MET A 1 40.50 25.14 -3.73
C MET A 1 40.60 26.44 -4.54
N ASN A 2 39.70 26.70 -5.50
CA ASN A 2 39.78 27.91 -6.35
C ASN A 2 39.86 29.18 -5.49
N SER A 3 40.82 30.07 -5.78
CA SER A 3 41.02 31.32 -5.02
C SER A 3 39.74 32.17 -4.93
N GLU A 4 38.91 32.12 -5.96
CA GLU A 4 37.61 32.79 -6.03
C GLU A 4 36.60 32.29 -4.98
N ILE A 5 36.56 30.99 -4.69
CA ILE A 5 35.62 30.42 -3.71
C ILE A 5 36.03 30.84 -2.29
N SER A 6 37.33 30.85 -2.00
CA SER A 6 37.85 31.30 -0.71
C SER A 6 37.53 32.78 -0.45
N GLN A 7 37.65 33.64 -1.46
CA GLN A 7 37.26 35.04 -1.37
C GLN A 7 35.75 35.21 -1.20
N LEU A 8 34.94 34.40 -1.90
CA LEU A 8 33.49 34.43 -1.77
C LEU A 8 33.03 34.01 -0.36
N ILE A 9 33.68 33.01 0.25
CA ILE A 9 33.42 32.60 1.64
C ILE A 9 33.63 33.76 2.62
N LEU A 10 34.71 34.54 2.46
CA LEU A 10 34.98 35.71 3.31
C LEU A 10 33.90 36.78 3.15
N LYS A 11 33.49 37.06 1.91
CA LYS A 11 32.40 38.02 1.62
C LYS A 11 31.06 37.57 2.21
N ILE A 12 30.73 36.28 2.12
CA ILE A 12 29.49 35.74 2.70
C ILE A 12 29.52 35.84 4.23
N LYS A 13 30.64 35.51 4.88
CA LYS A 13 30.78 35.63 6.35
C LYS A 13 30.58 37.08 6.82
N ALA A 14 31.16 38.05 6.10
CA ALA A 14 31.02 39.46 6.42
C ALA A 14 29.59 40.00 6.19
N ALA A 15 28.86 39.43 5.24
CA ALA A 15 27.51 39.88 4.86
C ALA A 15 26.37 39.15 5.59
N LEU A 16 26.64 38.28 6.57
CA LEU A 16 25.60 37.46 7.24
C LEU A 16 24.49 38.30 7.90
N ASP A 17 24.84 39.47 8.41
CA ASP A 17 23.92 40.45 9.01
C ASP A 17 23.39 41.49 8.01
N ALA A 18 23.78 41.40 6.74
CA ALA A 18 23.40 42.31 5.66
C ALA A 18 22.63 41.56 4.55
N PRO A 19 21.31 41.31 4.71
CA PRO A 19 20.52 40.50 3.78
C PRO A 19 20.56 40.99 2.32
N ALA A 20 20.66 42.31 2.12
CA ALA A 20 20.75 42.91 0.79
C ALA A 20 22.07 42.52 0.08
N GLU A 21 23.19 42.52 0.80
CA GLU A 21 24.49 42.17 0.24
C GLU A 21 24.59 40.68 -0.08
N LEU A 22 24.03 39.81 0.77
CA LEU A 22 23.93 38.37 0.48
C LEU A 22 23.12 38.10 -0.79
N GLU A 23 22.01 38.81 -1.00
CA GLU A 23 21.20 38.64 -2.21
C GLU A 23 21.93 39.15 -3.46
N ILE A 24 22.75 40.21 -3.36
CA ILE A 24 23.62 40.66 -4.46
C ILE A 24 24.66 39.58 -4.80
N LEU A 25 25.36 39.05 -3.80
CA LEU A 25 26.35 37.98 -3.98
C LEU A 25 25.74 36.71 -4.58
N TYR A 26 24.50 36.38 -4.19
CA TYR A 26 23.75 35.27 -4.77
C TYR A 26 23.33 35.51 -6.21
N ARG A 27 22.89 36.73 -6.55
CA ARG A 27 22.48 37.10 -7.91
C ARG A 27 23.65 37.13 -8.89
N ASP A 28 24.83 37.52 -8.41
CA ASP A 28 26.04 37.56 -9.21
C ASP A 28 26.46 36.14 -9.66
N ASN A 29 26.52 35.18 -8.72
CA ASN A 29 26.82 33.80 -9.06
C ASN A 29 26.17 32.78 -8.10
N SER A 30 24.93 32.42 -8.40
CA SER A 30 24.11 31.52 -7.57
C SER A 30 24.77 30.17 -7.26
N LYS A 31 25.44 29.53 -8.23
CA LYS A 31 26.07 28.20 -8.04
C LYS A 31 27.32 28.26 -7.17
N SER A 32 28.16 29.29 -7.36
CA SER A 32 29.36 29.48 -6.54
C SER A 32 28.99 29.92 -5.13
N PHE A 33 27.97 30.77 -5.00
CA PHE A 33 27.42 31.20 -3.72
C PHE A 33 26.86 30.02 -2.92
N GLU A 34 26.04 29.15 -3.55
CA GLU A 34 25.50 27.96 -2.88
C GLU A 34 26.61 27.07 -2.32
N ARG A 35 27.66 26.78 -3.11
CA ARG A 35 28.81 25.98 -2.66
C ARG A 35 29.59 26.65 -1.52
N ALA A 36 29.85 27.95 -1.64
CA ALA A 36 30.57 28.72 -0.62
C ALA A 36 29.76 28.85 0.68
N PHE A 37 28.44 29.03 0.57
CA PHE A 37 27.52 29.13 1.70
C PHE A 37 27.39 27.79 2.46
N LEU A 38 27.26 26.68 1.74
CA LEU A 38 27.17 25.35 2.38
C LEU A 38 28.44 24.97 3.16
N ASN A 39 29.60 25.51 2.77
CA ASN A 39 30.85 25.31 3.51
C ASN A 39 30.88 26.04 4.87
N ILE A 40 30.21 27.20 5.00
CA ILE A 40 30.20 27.96 6.24
C ILE A 40 29.04 27.58 7.17
N TRP A 41 28.01 26.91 6.64
CA TRP A 41 26.81 26.54 7.39
C TRP A 41 27.06 25.89 8.78
N PRO A 42 28.01 24.95 8.96
CA PRO A 42 28.24 24.32 10.27
C PRO A 42 28.53 25.32 11.40
N ASP A 43 29.14 26.46 11.07
CA ASP A 43 29.56 27.47 12.03
C ASP A 43 28.44 28.47 12.38
N TYR A 44 27.35 28.52 11.61
CA TYR A 44 26.30 29.56 11.72
C TYR A 44 24.87 28.99 11.85
N THR A 45 24.73 27.78 12.40
CA THR A 45 23.45 27.06 12.52
C THR A 45 22.36 27.81 13.31
N LEU A 46 22.75 28.69 14.24
CA LEU A 46 21.86 29.50 15.07
C LEU A 46 21.48 30.86 14.45
N HIS A 47 22.10 31.25 13.34
CA HIS A 47 21.91 32.57 12.74
C HIS A 47 20.63 32.60 11.87
N PRO A 48 19.64 33.49 12.14
CA PRO A 48 18.34 33.46 11.45
C PRO A 48 18.43 33.59 9.92
N VAL A 49 19.26 34.51 9.42
CA VAL A 49 19.48 34.71 7.98
C VAL A 49 20.14 33.49 7.34
N ALA A 50 21.09 32.85 8.05
CA ALA A 50 21.75 31.65 7.56
C ALA A 50 20.79 30.46 7.50
N GLN A 51 19.87 30.33 8.46
CA GLN A 51 18.82 29.32 8.41
C GLN A 51 17.93 29.48 7.17
N CYS A 52 17.51 30.71 6.85
CA CYS A 52 16.71 30.99 5.65
C CYS A 52 17.44 30.54 4.37
N TRP A 53 18.72 30.88 4.21
CA TRP A 53 19.53 30.48 3.07
C TRP A 53 19.79 28.97 3.04
N TYR A 54 20.05 28.34 4.20
CA TYR A 54 20.19 26.90 4.31
C TYR A 54 18.91 26.19 3.86
N TYR A 55 17.72 26.62 4.30
CA TYR A 55 16.46 26.01 3.86
C TYR A 55 16.11 26.32 2.39
N ARG A 56 16.62 27.42 1.83
CA ARG A 56 16.51 27.75 0.40
C ARG A 56 17.37 26.84 -0.48
N PHE A 57 18.59 26.53 -0.03
CA PHE A 57 19.53 25.66 -0.75
C PHE A 57 19.40 24.18 -0.40
N LYS A 58 18.83 23.86 0.76
CA LYS A 58 18.42 22.51 1.09
C LYS A 58 17.59 22.04 -0.09
N PRO A 59 18.05 21.03 -0.86
CA PRO A 59 17.34 20.60 -2.03
C PRO A 59 15.91 20.35 -1.59
N LYS A 60 14.94 21.06 -2.21
CA LYS A 60 13.50 20.82 -2.01
C LYS A 60 13.37 19.31 -1.97
N SER A 61 13.02 18.75 -0.80
CA SER A 61 13.06 17.31 -0.51
C SER A 61 12.84 16.56 -1.81
N ALA A 62 13.92 15.98 -2.36
CA ALA A 62 13.99 15.58 -3.77
C ALA A 62 12.62 15.09 -4.21
N ALA A 63 12.01 15.78 -5.18
CA ALA A 63 10.60 15.59 -5.52
C ALA A 63 10.29 14.09 -5.46
N LEU A 64 9.39 13.70 -4.54
CA LEU A 64 9.12 12.30 -4.25
C LEU A 64 9.07 11.54 -5.56
N PRO A 65 9.84 10.44 -5.73
CA PRO A 65 9.87 9.75 -7.00
C PRO A 65 8.44 9.42 -7.41
N LYS A 66 7.97 10.09 -8.47
CA LYS A 66 6.62 9.87 -8.96
C LYS A 66 6.52 8.41 -9.37
N PHE A 67 5.41 7.79 -9.00
CA PHE A 67 5.13 6.40 -9.35
C PHE A 67 5.29 6.22 -10.88
N SER A 68 6.30 5.46 -11.29
CA SER A 68 6.71 5.30 -12.68
C SER A 68 6.46 3.87 -13.16
N LYS A 69 6.23 3.68 -14.47
CA LYS A 69 6.16 2.35 -15.10
C LYS A 69 7.35 1.45 -14.72
N ARG A 70 8.51 2.05 -14.43
CA ARG A 70 9.74 1.34 -14.01
C ARG A 70 9.60 0.60 -12.67
N LEU A 71 8.64 0.97 -11.83
CA LEU A 71 8.35 0.31 -10.55
C LEU A 71 7.43 -0.91 -10.73
N TRP A 72 6.59 -0.92 -11.76
CA TRP A 72 5.70 -2.04 -12.06
C TRP A 72 6.41 -3.22 -12.70
N ILE A 73 7.44 -2.97 -13.51
CA ILE A 73 8.19 -4.02 -14.21
C ILE A 73 8.71 -5.10 -13.24
N PRO A 74 9.47 -4.77 -12.17
CA PRO A 74 9.92 -5.79 -11.23
C PRO A 74 8.78 -6.45 -10.45
N ALA A 75 7.73 -5.71 -10.08
CA ALA A 75 6.58 -6.28 -9.38
C ALA A 75 5.83 -7.32 -10.24
N LEU A 76 5.59 -7.01 -11.52
CA LEU A 76 5.01 -7.94 -12.49
C LEU A 76 5.95 -9.10 -12.79
N GLY A 77 7.26 -8.87 -12.86
CA GLY A 77 8.26 -9.93 -13.00
C GLY A 77 8.19 -10.94 -11.84
N SER A 78 8.12 -10.45 -10.61
CA SER A 78 7.92 -11.28 -9.41
C SER A 78 6.62 -12.08 -9.48
N ALA A 79 5.52 -11.44 -9.87
CA ALA A 79 4.22 -12.09 -10.06
C ALA A 79 4.28 -13.21 -11.11
N LEU A 80 4.90 -12.96 -12.26
CA LEU A 80 5.09 -13.95 -13.32
C LEU A 80 5.96 -15.12 -12.85
N CYS A 81 7.01 -14.86 -12.07
CA CYS A 81 7.84 -15.90 -11.49
C CYS A 81 7.06 -16.85 -10.58
N THR A 82 6.04 -16.38 -9.87
CA THR A 82 5.16 -17.27 -9.09
C THR A 82 4.37 -18.25 -9.97
N GLN A 83 4.14 -17.91 -11.24
CA GLN A 83 3.33 -18.72 -12.16
C GLN A 83 4.13 -19.79 -12.91
N LEU A 84 5.47 -19.75 -12.82
CA LEU A 84 6.37 -20.65 -13.55
C LEU A 84 6.07 -22.14 -13.32
N PRO A 85 5.75 -22.62 -12.10
CA PRO A 85 5.44 -24.04 -11.90
C PRO A 85 4.31 -24.53 -12.78
N TRP A 86 3.28 -23.70 -12.97
CA TRP A 86 2.11 -24.10 -13.73
C TRP A 86 2.25 -23.86 -15.23
N ILE A 87 3.06 -22.88 -15.64
CA ILE A 87 3.37 -22.64 -17.06
C ILE A 87 4.25 -23.76 -17.60
N PHE A 88 5.20 -24.25 -16.81
CA PHE A 88 6.19 -25.25 -17.22
C PHE A 88 5.92 -26.67 -16.69
N GLY A 89 4.86 -26.88 -15.91
CA GLY A 89 4.52 -28.18 -15.33
C GLY A 89 5.52 -28.68 -14.28
N LEU A 90 6.13 -27.78 -13.52
CA LEU A 90 7.07 -28.11 -12.44
C LEU A 90 6.33 -28.48 -11.17
N ASP A 91 6.92 -29.36 -10.36
CA ASP A 91 6.42 -29.65 -9.02
C ASP A 91 6.45 -28.39 -8.14
N GLU A 92 5.29 -28.06 -7.55
CA GLU A 92 5.11 -26.83 -6.78
C GLU A 92 5.98 -26.83 -5.52
N SER A 93 6.01 -27.94 -4.80
CA SER A 93 6.74 -28.07 -3.54
C SER A 93 8.25 -27.94 -3.78
N PHE A 94 8.74 -28.58 -4.83
CA PHE A 94 10.12 -28.51 -5.28
C PHE A 94 10.50 -27.10 -5.71
N PHE A 95 9.67 -26.45 -6.52
CA PHE A 95 9.97 -25.12 -7.03
C PHE A 95 9.95 -24.06 -5.93
N PHE A 96 8.90 -24.02 -5.11
CA PHE A 96 8.75 -22.96 -4.11
C PHE A 96 9.74 -23.11 -2.96
N SER A 97 10.01 -24.32 -2.48
CA SER A 97 10.99 -24.53 -1.40
C SER A 97 12.39 -24.00 -1.75
N ARG A 98 12.79 -24.08 -3.02
CA ARG A 98 14.08 -23.62 -3.53
C ARG A 98 14.10 -22.15 -3.89
N ASN A 99 13.01 -21.67 -4.49
CA ASN A 99 13.03 -20.41 -5.23
C ASN A 99 12.21 -19.29 -4.60
N ILE A 100 11.49 -19.49 -3.48
CA ILE A 100 10.62 -18.46 -2.90
C ILE A 100 11.34 -17.12 -2.62
N GLY A 101 12.58 -17.18 -2.13
CA GLY A 101 13.41 -15.98 -1.95
C GLY A 101 13.89 -15.38 -3.28
N LEU A 102 14.19 -16.21 -4.27
CA LEU A 102 14.68 -15.80 -5.59
C LEU A 102 13.58 -15.13 -6.44
N ILE A 103 12.33 -15.58 -6.31
CA ILE A 103 11.20 -15.01 -7.05
C ILE A 103 10.69 -13.69 -6.47
N THR A 104 11.08 -13.30 -5.26
CA THR A 104 10.61 -12.08 -4.58
C THR A 104 11.72 -11.07 -4.25
N ILE A 105 12.79 -11.49 -3.56
CA ILE A 105 13.80 -10.59 -2.99
C ILE A 105 14.56 -9.78 -4.05
N PRO A 106 15.04 -10.36 -5.17
CA PRO A 106 15.68 -9.58 -6.22
C PRO A 106 14.76 -8.49 -6.80
N PHE A 107 13.46 -8.78 -6.93
CA PHE A 107 12.49 -7.82 -7.45
C PHE A 107 12.17 -6.71 -6.45
N ILE A 108 12.08 -7.03 -5.15
CA ILE A 108 11.96 -6.05 -4.06
C ILE A 108 13.13 -5.05 -4.10
N TRP A 109 14.36 -5.56 -4.18
CA TRP A 109 15.55 -4.70 -4.27
C TRP A 109 15.65 -3.95 -5.59
N ALA A 110 15.21 -4.54 -6.69
CA ALA A 110 15.09 -3.82 -7.96
C ALA A 110 14.13 -2.63 -7.85
N VAL A 111 12.98 -2.75 -7.16
CA VAL A 111 12.09 -1.61 -6.88
C VAL A 111 12.85 -0.54 -6.10
N TYR A 112 13.52 -0.91 -5.01
CA TYR A 112 14.27 0.03 -4.17
C TYR A 112 15.37 0.76 -4.96
N PHE A 113 16.22 0.03 -5.71
CA PHE A 113 17.29 0.64 -6.50
C PHE A 113 16.74 1.52 -7.63
N ASN A 114 15.59 1.18 -8.22
CA ASN A 114 14.96 2.02 -9.24
C ASN A 114 14.53 3.40 -8.73
N LEU A 115 14.48 3.60 -7.41
CA LEU A 115 14.19 4.88 -6.77
C LEU A 115 15.46 5.73 -6.55
N GLN A 116 16.64 5.18 -6.82
CA GLN A 116 17.93 5.85 -6.64
C GLN A 116 18.52 6.41 -7.94
N VAL A 117 19.36 7.44 -7.80
CA VAL A 117 19.99 8.15 -8.93
C VAL A 117 21.07 7.32 -9.64
N ASN A 118 21.82 6.46 -8.92
CA ASN A 118 22.90 5.63 -9.48
C ASN A 118 22.61 4.12 -9.44
N ARG A 119 21.49 3.71 -10.06
CA ARG A 119 20.89 2.38 -9.87
C ARG A 119 21.51 1.20 -10.65
N LYS A 120 22.14 1.46 -11.80
CA LYS A 120 22.54 0.41 -12.75
C LYS A 120 23.53 -0.63 -12.19
N PRO A 121 24.67 -0.24 -11.56
CA PRO A 121 25.63 -1.24 -11.09
C PRO A 121 25.03 -2.13 -10.01
N HIS A 122 24.28 -1.55 -9.06
CA HIS A 122 23.63 -2.30 -7.98
C HIS A 122 22.60 -3.32 -8.50
N ILE A 123 21.79 -2.93 -9.50
CA ILE A 123 20.82 -3.84 -10.14
C ILE A 123 21.55 -5.00 -10.83
N ILE A 124 22.64 -4.73 -11.56
CA ILE A 124 23.41 -5.78 -12.25
C ILE A 124 24.04 -6.74 -11.23
N THR A 125 24.70 -6.24 -10.20
CA THR A 125 25.31 -7.07 -9.14
C THR A 125 24.27 -7.95 -8.46
N LEU A 126 23.10 -7.39 -8.13
CA LEU A 126 22.01 -8.13 -7.52
C LEU A 126 21.50 -9.27 -8.40
N TYR A 127 21.27 -9.02 -9.69
CA TYR A 127 20.77 -10.05 -10.61
C TYR A 127 21.82 -11.11 -10.93
N LEU A 128 23.11 -10.75 -11.01
CA LEU A 128 24.19 -11.72 -11.15
C LEU A 128 24.28 -12.64 -9.92
N LEU A 129 24.17 -12.07 -8.72
CA LEU A 129 24.15 -12.85 -7.49
C LEU A 129 22.90 -13.75 -7.42
N ALA A 130 21.73 -13.22 -7.78
CA ALA A 130 20.49 -14.00 -7.83
C ALA A 130 20.59 -15.15 -8.85
N ALA A 131 21.20 -14.93 -10.01
CA ALA A 131 21.46 -15.97 -11.00
C ALA A 131 22.41 -17.04 -10.46
N LEU A 132 23.50 -16.64 -9.79
CA LEU A 132 24.42 -17.58 -9.14
C LEU A 132 23.72 -18.42 -8.07
N CYS A 133 22.92 -17.78 -7.21
CA CYS A 133 22.12 -18.46 -6.18
C CYS A 133 21.11 -19.43 -6.81
N CYS A 134 20.42 -19.00 -7.88
CA CYS A 134 19.48 -19.82 -8.62
C CYS A 134 20.14 -21.08 -9.20
N ILE A 135 21.30 -20.93 -9.85
CA ILE A 135 22.07 -22.08 -10.37
C ILE A 135 22.48 -22.99 -9.22
N SER A 136 23.02 -22.44 -8.13
CA SER A 136 23.49 -23.22 -6.99
C SER A 136 22.39 -24.07 -6.33
N ILE A 137 21.21 -23.50 -6.07
CA ILE A 137 20.15 -24.23 -5.35
C ILE A 137 19.40 -25.20 -6.26
N ASN A 138 19.29 -24.90 -7.55
CA ASN A 138 18.59 -25.80 -8.49
C ASN A 138 19.48 -26.96 -8.96
N THR A 139 20.82 -26.84 -8.87
CA THR A 139 21.75 -27.95 -9.15
C THR A 139 21.95 -28.88 -7.95
N MET A 140 21.62 -28.43 -6.73
CA MET A 140 21.68 -29.27 -5.54
C MET A 140 20.66 -30.43 -5.59
N PRO A 141 21.04 -31.65 -5.19
CA PRO A 141 20.12 -32.78 -5.06
C PRO A 141 18.95 -32.43 -4.14
N ALA A 142 17.74 -32.79 -4.55
CA ALA A 142 16.52 -32.55 -3.78
C ALA A 142 16.32 -33.62 -2.73
N ASP A 143 17.11 -33.53 -1.67
CA ASP A 143 17.00 -34.40 -0.52
C ASP A 143 16.51 -33.59 0.68
N ALA A 144 15.24 -33.79 1.04
CA ALA A 144 14.63 -33.13 2.21
C ALA A 144 15.23 -33.59 3.54
N SER A 145 16.00 -34.69 3.56
CA SER A 145 16.76 -35.12 4.74
C SER A 145 18.15 -34.46 4.83
N SER A 146 18.62 -33.86 3.74
CA SER A 146 19.90 -33.17 3.69
C SER A 146 19.84 -31.85 4.44
N GLN A 147 20.58 -31.76 5.55
CA GLN A 147 20.71 -30.52 6.32
C GLN A 147 21.28 -29.38 5.47
N SER A 148 22.25 -29.68 4.57
CA SER A 148 22.85 -28.69 3.67
C SER A 148 21.83 -28.10 2.69
N TYR A 149 20.89 -28.91 2.20
CA TYR A 149 19.81 -28.46 1.32
C TYR A 149 18.88 -27.49 2.07
N ILE A 150 18.39 -27.88 3.25
CA ILE A 150 17.52 -27.04 4.08
C ILE A 150 18.23 -25.73 4.44
N LEU A 151 19.49 -25.80 4.84
CA LEU A 151 20.27 -24.63 5.23
C LEU A 151 20.45 -23.68 4.04
N SER A 152 20.63 -24.19 2.82
CA SER A 152 20.72 -23.39 1.60
C SER A 152 19.39 -22.69 1.27
N CYS A 153 18.26 -23.39 1.39
CA CYS A 153 16.92 -22.80 1.23
C CYS A 153 16.67 -21.62 2.19
N ILE A 154 17.23 -21.66 3.40
CA ILE A 154 17.08 -20.58 4.40
C ILE A 154 18.10 -19.45 4.16
N HIS A 155 19.36 -19.77 3.89
CA HIS A 155 20.44 -18.78 3.86
C HIS A 155 20.52 -18.00 2.54
N ILE A 156 20.07 -18.57 1.41
CA ILE A 156 20.04 -17.82 0.14
C ILE A 156 19.12 -16.60 0.21
N PRO A 157 17.85 -16.70 0.69
CA PRO A 157 17.01 -15.53 0.92
C PRO A 157 17.69 -14.48 1.83
N LEU A 158 18.32 -14.90 2.92
CA LEU A 158 19.01 -14.00 3.86
C LEU A 158 20.19 -13.30 3.20
N LEU A 159 21.00 -14.03 2.43
CA LEU A 159 22.13 -13.48 1.67
C LEU A 159 21.64 -12.43 0.67
N LEU A 160 20.61 -12.74 -0.12
CA LEU A 160 20.03 -11.81 -1.08
C LEU A 160 19.44 -10.57 -0.40
N TRP A 161 18.85 -10.73 0.79
CA TRP A 161 18.33 -9.62 1.58
C TRP A 161 19.45 -8.68 2.03
N ILE A 162 20.51 -9.22 2.63
CA ILE A 162 21.68 -8.45 3.13
C ILE A 162 22.41 -7.75 1.97
N MET A 163 22.56 -8.43 0.83
CA MET A 163 23.21 -7.87 -0.36
C MET A 163 22.44 -6.71 -0.98
N GLY A 164 21.14 -6.59 -0.71
CA GLY A 164 20.40 -5.38 -1.02
C GLY A 164 20.84 -4.14 -0.26
N GLY A 165 21.47 -4.31 0.91
CA GLY A 165 22.13 -3.26 1.69
C GLY A 165 23.26 -2.55 0.93
N LEU A 166 23.68 -3.07 -0.23
CA LEU A 166 24.55 -2.38 -1.19
C LEU A 166 23.94 -1.09 -1.75
N GLY A 167 22.61 -0.91 -1.72
CA GLY A 167 21.98 0.34 -2.19
C GLY A 167 22.20 1.57 -1.30
N PHE A 168 22.70 1.41 -0.08
CA PHE A 168 22.83 2.52 0.87
C PHE A 168 24.22 3.19 0.83
N GLN A 169 24.91 3.16 -0.32
CA GLN A 169 26.36 3.30 -0.44
C GLN A 169 26.97 4.73 -0.42
N ASN A 170 26.20 5.79 -0.15
CA ASN A 170 26.73 7.17 -0.13
C ASN A 170 26.80 7.79 1.28
N ILE A 171 26.92 6.96 2.30
CA ILE A 171 26.95 7.39 3.71
C ILE A 171 27.98 6.54 4.46
N ASP A 172 28.53 7.09 5.56
CA ASP A 172 29.44 6.38 6.46
C ASP A 172 28.87 5.00 6.90
N LEU A 173 29.73 4.04 7.20
CA LEU A 173 29.35 2.65 7.51
C LEU A 173 28.29 2.56 8.62
N LYS A 174 28.40 3.41 9.66
CA LYS A 174 27.42 3.45 10.77
C LYS A 174 26.03 3.89 10.30
N THR A 175 25.96 4.95 9.51
CA THR A 175 24.69 5.50 9.01
C THR A 175 24.08 4.61 7.93
N ARG A 176 24.92 3.91 7.16
CA ARG A 176 24.49 2.86 6.22
C ARG A 176 23.82 1.69 6.92
N ALA A 177 24.47 1.13 7.95
CA ALA A 177 23.91 0.03 8.73
C ALA A 177 22.57 0.41 9.38
N PHE A 178 22.50 1.61 9.97
CA PHE A 178 21.28 2.13 10.57
C PHE A 178 20.15 2.31 9.54
N SER A 179 20.46 2.86 8.36
CA SER A 179 19.48 3.07 7.30
C SER A 179 18.93 1.75 6.73
N PHE A 180 19.79 0.75 6.57
CA PHE A 180 19.40 -0.59 6.15
C PHE A 180 18.52 -1.29 7.21
N PHE A 181 18.90 -1.20 8.49
CA PHE A 181 18.12 -1.76 9.58
C PHE A 181 16.73 -1.11 9.65
N ARG A 182 16.66 0.23 9.58
CA ARG A 182 15.40 0.98 9.58
C ARG A 182 14.52 0.61 8.39
N PHE A 183 15.09 0.49 7.20
CA PHE A 183 14.32 0.05 6.02
C PHE A 183 13.76 -1.36 6.23
N THR A 184 14.59 -2.28 6.73
CA THR A 184 14.19 -3.66 7.00
C THR A 184 13.07 -3.72 8.06
N SER A 185 13.19 -2.97 9.16
CA SER A 185 12.16 -2.93 10.21
C SER A 185 10.84 -2.38 9.69
N ASP A 186 10.88 -1.25 8.97
CA ASP A 186 9.69 -0.62 8.40
C ASP A 186 9.04 -1.54 7.35
N PHE A 187 9.86 -2.26 6.56
CA PHE A 187 9.41 -3.25 5.60
C PHE A 187 8.71 -4.44 6.25
N ILE A 188 9.29 -5.04 7.29
CA ILE A 188 8.69 -6.17 8.00
C ILE A 188 7.35 -5.76 8.62
N LEU A 189 7.29 -4.61 9.28
CA LEU A 189 6.04 -4.11 9.88
C LEU A 189 4.97 -3.85 8.82
N PHE A 190 5.33 -3.18 7.71
CA PHE A 190 4.37 -2.85 6.67
C PHE A 190 3.90 -4.07 5.89
N THR A 191 4.79 -5.02 5.58
CA THR A 191 4.41 -6.29 4.94
C THR A 191 3.56 -7.16 5.86
N GLY A 192 3.80 -7.16 7.18
CA GLY A 192 2.92 -7.83 8.15
C GLY A 192 1.49 -7.29 8.12
N LEU A 193 1.33 -5.96 8.17
CA LEU A 193 0.01 -5.33 8.08
C LEU A 193 -0.67 -5.58 6.72
N MET A 194 0.08 -5.47 5.61
CA MET A 194 -0.44 -5.80 4.29
C MET A 194 -0.82 -7.28 4.18
N GLY A 195 -0.06 -8.18 4.81
CA GLY A 195 -0.34 -9.62 4.84
C GLY A 195 -1.64 -9.94 5.57
N ILE A 196 -1.91 -9.31 6.72
CA ILE A 196 -3.18 -9.46 7.43
C ILE A 196 -4.35 -8.94 6.57
N ALA A 197 -4.20 -7.76 5.96
CA ALA A 197 -5.21 -7.21 5.04
C ALA A 197 -5.43 -8.15 3.83
N GLY A 198 -4.34 -8.71 3.29
CA GLY A 198 -4.33 -9.71 2.23
C GLY A 198 -5.10 -10.96 2.60
N PHE A 199 -4.82 -11.52 3.77
CA PHE A 199 -5.49 -12.70 4.29
C PHE A 199 -6.99 -12.47 4.48
N ILE A 200 -7.39 -11.35 5.11
CA ILE A 200 -8.81 -10.99 5.30
C ILE A 200 -9.49 -10.83 3.93
N PHE A 201 -8.86 -10.12 2.99
CA PHE A 201 -9.38 -9.94 1.64
C PHE A 201 -9.56 -11.29 0.92
N SER A 202 -8.56 -12.17 0.98
CA SER A 202 -8.63 -13.50 0.39
C SER A 202 -9.70 -14.38 1.02
N ALA A 203 -9.82 -14.37 2.34
CA ALA A 203 -10.86 -15.10 3.06
C ALA A 203 -12.26 -14.62 2.65
N LEU A 204 -12.47 -13.31 2.55
CA LEU A 204 -13.73 -12.74 2.08
C LEU A 204 -14.03 -13.12 0.62
N CYS A 205 -13.04 -13.03 -0.29
CA CYS A 205 -13.23 -13.44 -1.68
C CYS A 205 -13.65 -14.92 -1.78
N VAL A 206 -12.90 -15.81 -1.14
CA VAL A 206 -13.22 -17.26 -1.15
C VAL A 206 -14.60 -17.51 -0.55
N ALA A 207 -14.90 -16.90 0.61
CA ALA A 207 -16.19 -17.05 1.26
C ALA A 207 -17.34 -16.60 0.35
N LEU A 208 -17.23 -15.43 -0.29
CA LEU A 208 -18.25 -14.91 -1.21
C LEU A 208 -18.55 -15.86 -2.36
N PHE A 209 -17.54 -16.40 -3.04
CA PHE A 209 -17.77 -17.32 -4.16
C PHE A 209 -18.28 -18.70 -3.70
N ASN A 210 -17.86 -19.18 -2.54
CA ASN A 210 -18.38 -20.42 -1.97
C ASN A 210 -19.88 -20.33 -1.64
N LEU A 211 -20.38 -19.15 -1.25
CA LEU A 211 -21.81 -18.93 -1.00
C LEU A 211 -22.68 -19.16 -2.24
N ILE A 212 -22.18 -18.77 -3.40
CA ILE A 212 -22.85 -19.01 -4.70
C ILE A 212 -22.44 -20.36 -5.31
N LYS A 213 -21.82 -21.25 -4.52
CA LYS A 213 -21.35 -22.60 -4.91
C LYS A 213 -20.38 -22.61 -6.08
N ILE A 214 -19.58 -21.56 -6.24
CA ILE A 214 -18.50 -21.53 -7.22
C ILE A 214 -17.19 -21.85 -6.48
N PRO A 215 -16.63 -23.07 -6.59
CA PRO A 215 -15.39 -23.42 -5.92
C PRO A 215 -14.21 -22.70 -6.58
N VAL A 216 -13.78 -21.59 -5.99
CA VAL A 216 -12.69 -20.77 -6.53
C VAL A 216 -11.36 -20.97 -5.82
N GLU A 217 -11.33 -21.67 -4.68
CA GLU A 217 -10.19 -21.69 -3.74
C GLU A 217 -8.85 -21.96 -4.41
N ILE A 218 -8.77 -23.06 -5.17
CA ILE A 218 -7.54 -23.50 -5.84
C ILE A 218 -7.13 -22.50 -6.94
N ILE A 219 -8.08 -22.13 -7.81
CA ILE A 219 -7.83 -21.20 -8.94
C ILE A 219 -7.44 -19.82 -8.41
N TYR A 220 -8.14 -19.34 -7.38
CA TYR A 220 -7.90 -18.09 -6.69
C TYR A 220 -6.51 -18.08 -6.06
N PHE A 221 -6.17 -19.09 -5.27
CA PHE A 221 -4.88 -19.14 -4.59
C PHE A 221 -3.73 -19.13 -5.59
N LYS A 222 -3.83 -20.00 -6.60
CA LYS A 222 -2.84 -20.20 -7.66
C LYS A 222 -2.63 -18.98 -8.54
N HIS A 223 -3.71 -18.38 -9.05
CA HIS A 223 -3.62 -17.36 -10.10
C HIS A 223 -3.89 -15.94 -9.63
N MET A 224 -4.42 -15.74 -8.42
CA MET A 224 -4.72 -14.41 -7.88
C MET A 224 -3.92 -14.14 -6.62
N ALA A 225 -4.08 -14.94 -5.57
CA ALA A 225 -3.50 -14.67 -4.25
C ALA A 225 -1.96 -14.69 -4.28
N LEU A 226 -1.36 -15.73 -4.88
CA LEU A 226 0.09 -15.88 -4.89
C LEU A 226 0.80 -14.80 -5.74
N PRO A 227 0.37 -14.49 -6.99
CA PRO A 227 0.88 -13.35 -7.74
C PRO A 227 0.66 -12.01 -7.03
N ALA A 228 -0.52 -11.80 -6.41
CA ALA A 228 -0.82 -10.58 -5.69
C ALA A 228 0.09 -10.40 -4.47
N ALA A 229 0.40 -11.47 -3.73
CA ALA A 229 1.34 -11.43 -2.61
C ALA A 229 2.75 -11.02 -3.06
N ALA A 230 3.22 -11.53 -4.21
CA ALA A 230 4.50 -11.12 -4.79
C ALA A 230 4.53 -9.62 -5.16
N ILE A 231 3.48 -9.12 -5.81
CA ILE A 231 3.32 -7.69 -6.13
C ILE A 231 3.25 -6.87 -4.83
N MET A 232 2.56 -7.36 -3.82
CA MET A 232 2.37 -6.71 -2.52
C MET A 232 3.69 -6.49 -1.79
N LEU A 233 4.63 -7.44 -1.83
CA LEU A 233 5.97 -7.27 -1.25
C LEU A 233 6.75 -6.17 -1.98
N CYS A 234 6.64 -6.09 -3.30
CA CYS A 234 7.26 -5.01 -4.09
C CYS A 234 6.62 -3.64 -3.80
N ALA A 235 5.29 -3.62 -3.67
CA ALA A 235 4.51 -2.44 -3.27
C ALA A 235 4.88 -1.95 -1.86
N ALA A 236 5.15 -2.87 -0.94
CA ALA A 236 5.61 -2.55 0.41
C ALA A 236 6.98 -1.86 0.39
N ALA A 237 7.93 -2.38 -0.40
CA ALA A 237 9.25 -1.78 -0.55
C ALA A 237 9.19 -0.33 -1.06
N PHE A 238 8.35 -0.09 -2.07
CA PHE A 238 8.09 1.26 -2.57
C PHE A 238 7.46 2.17 -1.50
N SER A 239 6.49 1.65 -0.76
CA SER A 239 5.73 2.41 0.24
C SER A 239 6.59 2.82 1.44
N VAL A 240 7.53 1.98 1.83
CA VAL A 240 8.48 2.23 2.92
C VAL A 240 9.55 3.25 2.51
N TYR A 241 9.95 3.25 1.23
CA TYR A 241 10.90 4.24 0.71
C TYR A 241 10.35 5.67 0.78
N LEU A 242 9.03 5.84 0.61
CA LEU A 242 8.42 7.16 0.65
C LEU A 242 8.43 7.71 2.10
N PRO A 243 8.95 8.93 2.35
CA PRO A 243 8.95 9.55 3.67
C PRO A 243 7.60 9.47 4.37
N GLN A 244 7.64 9.00 5.62
CA GLN A 244 6.46 8.86 6.46
C GLN A 244 6.19 10.19 7.17
N ASN A 245 5.03 10.80 6.90
CA ASN A 245 4.59 11.99 7.63
C ASN A 245 3.69 11.65 8.85
N SER A 246 3.27 10.40 9.06
CA SER A 246 2.52 9.92 10.25
C SER A 246 2.09 8.44 10.13
N VAL A 247 1.80 7.80 11.28
CA VAL A 247 1.25 6.43 11.39
C VAL A 247 -0.09 6.28 10.65
N SER A 248 -0.91 7.34 10.63
CA SER A 248 -2.16 7.40 9.85
C SER A 248 -1.95 7.18 8.35
N GLY A 249 -0.73 7.37 7.84
CA GLY A 249 -0.38 7.09 6.45
C GLY A 249 -0.34 5.60 6.08
N MET A 250 -0.13 4.68 7.04
CA MET A 250 -0.03 3.25 6.73
C MET A 250 -1.36 2.67 6.25
N ALA A 251 -2.44 2.87 7.01
CA ALA A 251 -3.78 2.41 6.64
C ALA A 251 -4.23 2.97 5.28
N GLN A 252 -3.95 4.25 5.02
CA GLN A 252 -4.24 4.89 3.74
C GLN A 252 -3.46 4.27 2.58
N ARG A 253 -2.18 3.94 2.77
CA ARG A 253 -1.37 3.26 1.74
C ARG A 253 -1.86 1.84 1.48
N ILE A 254 -2.23 1.10 2.53
CA ILE A 254 -2.82 -0.23 2.39
C ILE A 254 -4.12 -0.13 1.57
N ALA A 255 -5.03 0.78 1.93
CA ALA A 255 -6.27 0.99 1.20
C ALA A 255 -6.03 1.34 -0.29
N LYS A 256 -5.01 2.16 -0.60
CA LYS A 256 -4.63 2.46 -2.00
C LYS A 256 -4.22 1.21 -2.76
N TRP A 257 -3.36 0.37 -2.20
CA TRP A 257 -2.90 -0.85 -2.86
C TRP A 257 -4.01 -1.88 -3.03
N PHE A 258 -4.92 -2.00 -2.06
CA PHE A 258 -6.02 -2.96 -2.09
C PHE A 258 -7.21 -2.49 -2.93
N SER A 259 -7.42 -1.17 -3.09
CA SER A 259 -8.59 -0.62 -3.79
C SER A 259 -8.84 -1.19 -5.20
N PRO A 260 -7.83 -1.43 -6.06
CA PRO A 260 -8.08 -2.01 -7.39
C PRO A 260 -8.45 -3.50 -7.31
N ALA A 261 -7.84 -4.24 -6.39
CA ALA A 261 -8.16 -5.65 -6.16
C ALA A 261 -9.58 -5.82 -5.64
N VAL A 262 -10.00 -4.96 -4.69
CA VAL A 262 -11.36 -4.91 -4.17
C VAL A 262 -12.36 -4.54 -5.26
N LEU A 263 -12.07 -3.54 -6.08
CA LEU A 263 -12.93 -3.17 -7.20
C LEU A 263 -13.11 -4.34 -8.17
N LEU A 264 -12.02 -5.01 -8.53
CA LEU A 264 -12.05 -6.16 -9.43
C LEU A 264 -12.89 -7.31 -8.82
N ALA A 265 -12.68 -7.61 -7.54
CA ALA A 265 -13.46 -8.64 -6.84
C ALA A 265 -14.96 -8.34 -6.85
N LEU A 266 -15.36 -7.10 -6.56
CA LEU A 266 -16.76 -6.68 -6.63
C LEU A 266 -17.31 -6.72 -8.06
N LEU A 267 -16.51 -6.31 -9.05
CA LEU A 267 -16.91 -6.28 -10.45
C LEU A 267 -17.19 -7.68 -11.01
N ILE A 268 -16.46 -8.68 -10.52
CA ILE A 268 -16.70 -10.09 -10.87
C ILE A 268 -17.87 -10.66 -10.05
N TYR A 269 -17.89 -10.38 -8.74
CA TYR A 269 -18.84 -11.00 -7.83
C TYR A 269 -20.28 -10.49 -8.00
N VAL A 270 -20.48 -9.18 -8.22
CA VAL A 270 -21.82 -8.59 -8.34
C VAL A 270 -22.61 -9.19 -9.53
N PRO A 271 -22.06 -9.31 -10.75
CA PRO A 271 -22.74 -10.04 -11.81
C PRO A 271 -22.92 -11.53 -11.47
N ALA A 272 -21.89 -12.18 -10.88
CA ALA A 272 -21.95 -13.61 -10.56
C ALA A 272 -23.11 -13.94 -9.61
N VAL A 273 -23.38 -13.10 -8.62
CA VAL A 273 -24.50 -13.32 -7.68
C VAL A 273 -25.88 -13.08 -8.32
N ILE A 274 -25.98 -12.20 -9.32
CA ILE A 274 -27.23 -11.94 -10.05
C ILE A 274 -27.60 -13.13 -10.95
N PHE A 275 -26.59 -13.77 -11.57
CA PHE A 275 -26.78 -14.90 -12.49
C PHE A 275 -26.72 -16.27 -11.81
N ALA A 276 -26.44 -16.35 -10.52
CA ALA A 276 -26.36 -17.63 -9.81
C ALA A 276 -27.77 -18.25 -9.64
N ASP A 277 -27.89 -19.54 -9.98
CA ASP A 277 -29.14 -20.31 -9.81
C ASP A 277 -29.59 -20.42 -8.35
N LYS A 278 -28.64 -20.30 -7.41
CA LYS A 278 -28.91 -20.38 -5.98
C LYS A 278 -29.21 -19.00 -5.43
N ASN A 279 -30.39 -18.87 -4.85
CA ASN A 279 -30.87 -17.60 -4.32
C ASN A 279 -30.15 -17.28 -2.97
N PRO A 280 -29.22 -16.30 -2.91
CA PRO A 280 -28.46 -15.96 -1.69
C PRO A 280 -29.34 -15.45 -0.53
N PHE A 281 -30.62 -15.23 -0.80
CA PHE A 281 -31.58 -14.56 0.05
C PHE A 281 -32.02 -15.42 1.26
N PHE A 282 -31.84 -16.75 1.21
CA PHE A 282 -32.37 -17.67 2.22
C PHE A 282 -31.37 -18.09 3.29
N ASP A 283 -30.06 -17.98 3.02
CA ASP A 283 -29.03 -18.47 3.92
C ASP A 283 -28.53 -17.35 4.86
N ARG A 284 -28.46 -17.61 6.16
CA ARG A 284 -28.04 -16.61 7.14
C ARG A 284 -26.54 -16.30 7.01
N ASP A 285 -25.75 -17.31 6.67
CA ASP A 285 -24.29 -17.18 6.62
C ASP A 285 -23.87 -16.28 5.45
N VAL A 286 -24.69 -16.24 4.39
CA VAL A 286 -24.54 -15.33 3.25
C VAL A 286 -24.57 -13.86 3.68
N LEU A 287 -25.56 -13.48 4.48
CA LEU A 287 -25.75 -12.10 4.92
C LEU A 287 -24.60 -11.62 5.81
N VAL A 288 -24.04 -12.50 6.64
CA VAL A 288 -22.90 -12.17 7.51
C VAL A 288 -21.65 -11.86 6.69
N ILE A 289 -21.33 -12.69 5.69
CA ILE A 289 -20.15 -12.49 4.83
C ILE A 289 -20.32 -11.25 3.94
N LEU A 290 -21.53 -11.01 3.42
CA LEU A 290 -21.84 -9.81 2.64
C LEU A 290 -21.70 -8.53 3.49
N ASN A 291 -22.22 -8.52 4.71
CA ASN A 291 -22.05 -7.39 5.63
C ASN A 291 -20.57 -7.16 5.98
N ALA A 292 -19.81 -8.21 6.28
CA ALA A 292 -18.38 -8.11 6.55
C ALA A 292 -17.62 -7.53 5.35
N THR A 293 -18.01 -7.92 4.13
CA THR A 293 -17.47 -7.37 2.88
C THR A 293 -17.79 -5.88 2.75
N LEU A 294 -19.03 -5.47 2.98
CA LEU A 294 -19.44 -4.05 2.92
C LEU A 294 -18.69 -3.19 3.92
N ILE A 295 -18.48 -3.68 5.15
CA ILE A 295 -17.65 -3.00 6.16
C ILE A 295 -16.21 -2.87 5.69
N ALA A 296 -15.61 -3.94 5.14
CA ALA A 296 -14.25 -3.90 4.61
C ALA A 296 -14.11 -2.91 3.46
N VAL A 297 -15.07 -2.87 2.53
CA VAL A 297 -15.05 -1.93 1.41
C VAL A 297 -15.26 -0.50 1.90
N LEU A 298 -16.18 -0.26 2.84
CA LEU A 298 -16.38 1.06 3.44
C LEU A 298 -15.08 1.55 4.12
N ALA A 299 -14.37 0.68 4.85
CA ALA A 299 -13.09 1.01 5.45
C ALA A 299 -12.03 1.42 4.40
N VAL A 300 -11.98 0.72 3.26
CA VAL A 300 -11.10 1.09 2.13
C VAL A 300 -11.49 2.46 1.58
N VAL A 301 -12.78 2.68 1.30
CA VAL A 301 -13.29 3.96 0.76
C VAL A 301 -12.98 5.12 1.70
N LEU A 302 -13.27 5.00 3.00
CA LEU A 302 -12.97 6.04 3.98
C LEU A 302 -11.48 6.40 4.02
N ASN A 303 -10.59 5.39 3.97
CA ASN A 303 -9.15 5.62 3.92
C ASN A 303 -8.68 6.29 2.63
N LEU A 304 -9.33 6.01 1.48
CA LEU A 304 -9.07 6.72 0.23
C LEU A 304 -9.47 8.20 0.33
N PHE A 305 -10.58 8.51 1.01
CA PHE A 305 -11.04 9.89 1.22
C PHE A 305 -10.09 10.70 2.11
N ILE A 306 -9.59 10.12 3.20
CA ILE A 306 -8.58 10.78 4.05
C ILE A 306 -7.33 11.16 3.23
N SER A 307 -7.02 10.35 2.21
CA SER A 307 -5.86 10.54 1.34
C SER A 307 -6.08 11.49 0.15
N LEU A 308 -7.26 12.12 -0.01
CA LEU A 308 -7.62 12.91 -1.19
C LEU A 308 -6.72 14.13 -1.44
N ASP A 309 -6.21 14.79 -0.40
CA ASP A 309 -5.30 15.94 -0.54
C ASP A 309 -3.98 15.57 -1.23
N ASN A 310 -3.55 14.31 -1.11
CA ASN A 310 -2.33 13.77 -1.70
C ASN A 310 -2.58 13.10 -3.05
N MET A 311 -3.83 13.02 -3.50
CA MET A 311 -4.19 12.45 -4.80
C MET A 311 -4.15 13.57 -5.84
N THR A 312 -3.17 13.55 -6.73
CA THR A 312 -3.32 14.20 -8.03
C THR A 312 -4.63 13.70 -8.65
N PHE A 313 -5.56 14.60 -8.97
CA PHE A 313 -6.87 14.30 -9.55
C PHE A 313 -6.73 13.72 -10.96
N PHE A 314 -6.22 12.51 -11.07
CA PHE A 314 -6.27 11.71 -12.29
C PHE A 314 -7.64 11.04 -12.41
N TRP A 315 -8.11 10.87 -13.65
CA TRP A 315 -9.36 10.18 -13.98
C TRP A 315 -9.45 8.78 -13.35
N TYR A 316 -8.31 8.07 -13.26
CA TYR A 316 -8.20 6.75 -12.65
C TYR A 316 -8.71 6.70 -11.20
N ASN A 317 -8.27 7.63 -10.35
CA ASN A 317 -8.69 7.69 -8.95
C ASN A 317 -10.19 7.97 -8.81
N ARG A 318 -10.77 8.73 -9.76
CA ARG A 318 -12.22 8.96 -9.79
C ARG A 318 -12.99 7.69 -10.12
N VAL A 319 -12.56 6.97 -11.16
CA VAL A 319 -13.20 5.70 -11.56
C VAL A 319 -13.10 4.67 -10.44
N LEU A 320 -11.93 4.56 -9.79
CA LEU A 320 -11.74 3.65 -8.65
C LEU A 320 -12.72 3.92 -7.50
N ILE A 321 -12.76 5.16 -7.01
CA ILE A 321 -13.59 5.53 -5.86
C ILE A 321 -15.08 5.40 -6.20
N LEU A 322 -15.50 5.92 -7.36
CA LEU A 322 -16.91 5.83 -7.78
C LEU A 322 -17.33 4.40 -8.10
N GLY A 323 -16.45 3.59 -8.70
CA GLY A 323 -16.69 2.17 -8.95
C GLY A 323 -16.85 1.37 -7.67
N LEU A 324 -15.98 1.60 -6.67
CA LEU A 324 -16.08 0.97 -5.36
C LEU A 324 -17.40 1.33 -4.67
N ILE A 325 -17.75 2.63 -4.64
CA ILE A 325 -19.01 3.09 -4.05
C ILE A 325 -20.21 2.50 -4.80
N GLY A 326 -20.23 2.58 -6.13
CA GLY A 326 -21.34 2.13 -6.96
C GLY A 326 -21.60 0.62 -6.85
N LEU A 327 -20.56 -0.21 -6.95
CA LEU A 327 -20.70 -1.65 -6.80
C LEU A 327 -21.05 -2.06 -5.36
N SER A 328 -20.55 -1.33 -4.35
CA SER A 328 -20.93 -1.58 -2.96
C SER A 328 -22.38 -1.22 -2.70
N LEU A 329 -22.88 -0.11 -3.25
CA LEU A 329 -24.30 0.26 -3.15
C LEU A 329 -25.20 -0.78 -3.82
N LEU A 330 -24.79 -1.33 -4.96
CA LEU A 330 -25.54 -2.40 -5.63
C LEU A 330 -25.55 -3.66 -4.75
N LEU A 331 -24.40 -4.05 -4.21
CA LEU A 331 -24.30 -5.19 -3.30
C LEU A 331 -25.15 -5.03 -2.04
N ASP A 332 -25.09 -3.85 -1.42
CA ASP A 332 -25.87 -3.49 -0.23
C ASP A 332 -27.38 -3.44 -0.54
N ALA A 333 -27.79 -2.95 -1.71
CA ALA A 333 -29.18 -3.02 -2.16
C ALA A 333 -29.67 -4.48 -2.27
N ILE A 334 -28.85 -5.40 -2.77
CA ILE A 334 -29.18 -6.84 -2.78
C ILE A 334 -29.39 -7.36 -1.35
N VAL A 335 -28.50 -6.98 -0.43
CA VAL A 335 -28.60 -7.37 0.99
C VAL A 335 -29.88 -6.82 1.64
N LEU A 336 -30.17 -5.54 1.45
CA LEU A 336 -31.39 -4.91 1.98
C LEU A 336 -32.66 -5.58 1.43
N CYS A 337 -32.72 -5.84 0.12
CA CYS A 337 -33.83 -6.57 -0.49
C CYS A 337 -33.98 -7.97 0.12
N ALA A 338 -32.88 -8.68 0.34
CA ALA A 338 -32.89 -10.01 0.96
C ALA A 338 -33.41 -9.98 2.40
N VAL A 339 -32.97 -9.01 3.19
CA VAL A 339 -33.45 -8.86 4.58
C VAL A 339 -34.93 -8.50 4.62
N CYS A 340 -35.38 -7.58 3.76
CA CYS A 340 -36.80 -7.21 3.65
C CYS A 340 -37.68 -8.42 3.29
N PHE A 341 -37.27 -9.21 2.30
CA PHE A 341 -37.97 -10.43 1.91
C PHE A 341 -38.08 -11.43 3.08
N ARG A 342 -36.98 -11.67 3.82
CA ARG A 342 -36.98 -12.55 4.99
C ARG A 342 -37.84 -12.05 6.16
N ILE A 343 -37.99 -10.73 6.31
CA ILE A 343 -38.88 -10.15 7.31
C ILE A 343 -40.33 -10.37 6.90
N PHE A 344 -40.65 -10.21 5.62
CA PHE A 344 -41.98 -10.44 5.09
C PHE A 344 -42.41 -11.91 5.21
N GLU A 345 -41.56 -12.84 4.79
CA GLU A 345 -41.86 -14.29 4.80
C GLU A 345 -41.86 -14.92 6.19
N TRP A 346 -40.89 -14.55 7.03
CA TRP A 346 -40.62 -15.26 8.29
C TRP A 346 -40.76 -14.35 9.52
N GLY A 347 -41.45 -13.22 9.37
CA GLY A 347 -41.68 -12.25 10.44
C GLY A 347 -40.43 -11.51 10.93
N LEU A 348 -40.67 -10.60 11.88
CA LEU A 348 -39.61 -9.81 12.53
C LEU A 348 -38.81 -10.66 13.51
N SER A 349 -37.51 -10.38 13.62
CA SER A 349 -36.63 -10.94 14.64
C SER A 349 -35.51 -9.95 14.92
N ALA A 350 -34.92 -10.00 16.12
CA ALA A 350 -33.81 -9.13 16.51
C ALA A 350 -32.69 -9.11 15.47
N ASN A 351 -32.27 -10.29 14.99
CA ASN A 351 -31.19 -10.41 14.01
C ASN A 351 -31.55 -9.76 12.66
N LYS A 352 -32.77 -9.95 12.14
CA LYS A 352 -33.16 -9.33 10.85
C LYS A 352 -33.28 -7.81 10.96
N CYS A 353 -33.79 -7.31 12.09
CA CYS A 353 -33.87 -5.86 12.33
C CYS A 353 -32.48 -5.23 12.47
N ALA A 354 -31.53 -5.91 13.13
CA ALA A 354 -30.15 -5.45 13.22
C ALA A 354 -29.52 -5.36 11.83
N LEU A 355 -29.64 -6.45 11.03
CA LEU A 355 -29.12 -6.48 9.65
C LEU A 355 -29.74 -5.38 8.78
N LEU A 356 -31.03 -5.09 8.93
CA LEU A 356 -31.70 -4.02 8.19
C LEU A 356 -31.12 -2.65 8.56
N LEU A 357 -30.98 -2.34 9.86
CA LEU A 357 -30.45 -1.06 10.33
C LEU A 357 -29.00 -0.87 9.91
N GLU A 358 -28.15 -1.88 10.13
CA GLU A 358 -26.72 -1.83 9.81
C GLU A 358 -26.48 -1.53 8.33
N ASN A 359 -27.15 -2.27 7.44
CA ASN A 359 -27.05 -2.07 6.01
C ASN A 359 -27.66 -0.73 5.58
N THR A 360 -28.77 -0.29 6.17
CA THR A 360 -29.36 1.02 5.87
C THR A 360 -28.40 2.17 6.17
N ILE A 361 -27.62 2.07 7.26
CA ILE A 361 -26.63 3.08 7.62
C ILE A 361 -25.43 3.03 6.67
N ILE A 362 -24.91 1.83 6.36
CA ILE A 362 -23.83 1.66 5.39
C ILE A 362 -24.24 2.23 4.02
N PHE A 363 -25.42 1.88 3.53
CA PHE A 363 -25.99 2.38 2.29
C PHE A 363 -26.07 3.91 2.28
N SER A 364 -26.61 4.49 3.35
CA SER A 364 -26.71 5.95 3.51
C SER A 364 -25.34 6.63 3.55
N HIS A 365 -24.35 5.99 4.19
CA HIS A 365 -22.97 6.50 4.28
C HIS A 365 -22.30 6.47 2.91
N LEU A 366 -22.42 5.37 2.17
CA LEU A 366 -21.88 5.22 0.82
C LEU A 366 -22.51 6.22 -0.17
N ILE A 367 -23.83 6.41 -0.14
CA ILE A 367 -24.52 7.45 -0.94
C ILE A 367 -23.94 8.83 -0.60
N SER A 368 -23.84 9.15 0.70
CA SER A 368 -23.35 10.44 1.12
C SER A 368 -21.90 10.69 0.67
N LEU A 369 -21.04 9.67 0.74
CA LEU A 369 -19.67 9.74 0.24
C LEU A 369 -19.65 9.93 -1.29
N GLY A 370 -20.51 9.24 -2.03
CA GLY A 370 -20.66 9.41 -3.48
C GLY A 370 -21.05 10.83 -3.88
N ILE A 371 -22.07 11.39 -3.23
CA ILE A 371 -22.53 12.77 -3.46
C ILE A 371 -21.42 13.76 -3.14
N LEU A 372 -20.75 13.61 -1.99
CA LEU A 372 -19.62 14.44 -1.59
C LEU A 372 -18.49 14.40 -2.60
N PHE A 373 -18.16 13.22 -3.12
CA PHE A 373 -17.10 13.06 -4.10
C PHE A 373 -17.39 13.78 -5.41
N ILE A 374 -18.65 13.79 -5.86
CA ILE A 374 -19.07 14.41 -7.12
C ILE A 374 -19.25 15.93 -6.97
N SER A 375 -19.95 16.36 -5.91
CA SER A 375 -20.51 17.72 -5.81
C SER A 375 -19.74 18.68 -4.90
N ALA A 376 -18.93 18.19 -3.95
CA ALA A 376 -18.34 19.06 -2.95
C ALA A 376 -17.17 19.89 -3.52
N LYS A 377 -17.29 21.22 -3.42
CA LYS A 377 -16.22 22.18 -3.75
C LYS A 377 -15.01 22.05 -2.81
N ARG A 378 -15.26 21.84 -1.50
CA ARG A 378 -14.23 21.63 -0.47
C ARG A 378 -14.33 20.21 0.09
N LYS A 379 -13.87 19.22 -0.69
CA LYS A 379 -14.04 17.79 -0.41
C LYS A 379 -13.55 17.37 0.98
N LYS A 380 -12.41 17.90 1.44
CA LYS A 380 -11.84 17.57 2.76
C LYS A 380 -12.76 17.95 3.91
N ILE A 381 -13.14 19.23 4.01
CA ILE A 381 -14.01 19.74 5.08
C ILE A 381 -15.36 19.02 5.05
N ALA A 382 -15.91 18.82 3.85
CA ALA A 382 -17.18 18.16 3.68
C ALA A 382 -17.12 16.67 4.10
N PHE A 383 -16.01 15.98 3.81
CA PHE A 383 -15.74 14.63 4.29
C PHE A 383 -15.57 14.55 5.81
N GLU A 384 -14.80 15.45 6.43
CA GLU A 384 -14.62 15.49 7.89
C GLU A 384 -15.94 15.69 8.63
N ASN A 385 -16.79 16.59 8.13
CA ASN A 385 -18.14 16.81 8.67
C ASN A 385 -19.04 15.58 8.48
N ASN A 386 -18.93 14.91 7.33
CA ASN A 386 -19.67 13.69 7.05
C ASN A 386 -19.28 12.56 8.01
N LEU A 387 -17.98 12.32 8.17
CA LEU A 387 -17.45 11.31 9.07
C LEU A 387 -17.90 11.57 10.50
N ARG A 388 -17.83 12.83 10.98
CA ARG A 388 -18.32 13.22 12.31
C ARG A 388 -19.80 12.89 12.48
N ARG A 389 -20.63 13.18 11.48
CA ARG A 389 -22.07 12.89 11.52
C ARG A 389 -22.33 11.37 11.58
N PHE A 390 -21.67 10.59 10.72
CA PHE A 390 -21.89 9.15 10.66
C PHE A 390 -21.39 8.41 11.90
N ILE A 391 -20.31 8.86 12.56
CA ILE A 391 -19.88 8.31 13.86
C ILE A 391 -21.01 8.35 14.89
N TRP A 392 -21.71 9.47 15.00
CA TRP A 392 -22.86 9.59 15.91
C TRP A 392 -24.04 8.71 15.49
N ILE A 393 -24.34 8.62 14.18
CA ILE A 393 -25.40 7.76 13.66
C ILE A 393 -25.11 6.27 13.96
N TYR A 394 -23.88 5.80 13.69
CA TYR A 394 -23.46 4.44 14.04
C TYR A 394 -23.56 4.20 15.55
N SER A 395 -23.07 5.14 16.36
CA SER A 395 -23.09 5.01 17.82
C SER A 395 -24.52 4.88 18.35
N PHE A 396 -25.44 5.71 17.87
CA PHE A 396 -26.85 5.66 18.24
C PHE A 396 -27.51 4.34 17.80
N CYS A 397 -27.25 3.91 16.56
CA CYS A 397 -27.76 2.65 16.05
C CYS A 397 -27.26 1.44 16.86
N PHE A 398 -25.96 1.35 17.12
CA PHE A 398 -25.39 0.26 17.90
C PHE A 398 -25.85 0.29 19.37
N ALA A 399 -26.11 1.46 19.94
CA ALA A 399 -26.74 1.57 21.25
C ALA A 399 -28.18 1.01 21.24
N ILE A 400 -28.98 1.32 20.21
CA ILE A 400 -30.34 0.75 20.04
C ILE A 400 -30.26 -0.77 19.91
N ILE A 401 -29.38 -1.29 19.05
CA ILE A 401 -29.25 -2.73 18.81
C ILE A 401 -28.74 -3.44 20.07
N GLY A 402 -27.66 -2.96 20.67
CA GLY A 402 -26.98 -3.63 21.78
C GLY A 402 -27.70 -3.51 23.13
N LEU A 403 -28.39 -2.39 23.38
CA LEU A 403 -29.05 -2.12 24.67
C LEU A 403 -30.58 -2.15 24.57
N GLY A 404 -31.13 -1.67 23.46
CA GLY A 404 -32.57 -1.51 23.26
C GLY A 404 -33.28 -2.80 22.86
N PHE A 405 -32.68 -3.62 21.98
CA PHE A 405 -33.37 -4.79 21.42
C PHE A 405 -33.82 -5.81 22.47
N ARG A 406 -33.07 -5.94 23.58
CA ARG A 406 -33.46 -6.78 24.73
C ARG A 406 -34.86 -6.49 25.28
N TRP A 407 -35.35 -5.27 25.11
CA TRP A 407 -36.65 -4.83 25.62
C TRP A 407 -37.77 -4.93 24.59
N ILE A 408 -37.42 -5.23 23.32
CA ILE A 408 -38.34 -5.26 22.18
C ILE A 408 -38.58 -6.71 21.71
N PHE A 409 -37.52 -7.52 21.69
CA PHE A 409 -37.50 -8.93 21.35
C PHE A 409 -37.14 -9.75 22.58
#